data_AF-A0A067T4Q0-F1
#
_entry.id   AF-A0A067T4Q0-F1
#
_cell.length_a   1.000
_cell.length_b   1.000
_cell.length_c   1.000
_cell.angle_alpha   90.00
_cell.angle_beta   90.00
_cell.angle_gamma   90.00
#
_symmetry.space_group_name_H-M   'P 1'
#
loop_
_entity.id
_entity.type
_entity.pdbx_description
1 polymer ?
#
loop_
_entity_poly.entity_id
_entity_poly.type
_entity_poly.pdbx_seq_one_letter_code
_entity_poly.pdbx_strand_id
1 'polypeptide(L)'
;MNRNLGMEAMMGLGGGIVSEESRKNLEIAEGLCRRRKPNLAAPYLLKALKQDPNNLDAIIQMAFLLGIEGALETLQMAELQGRAMLKEKLGDDCFDDDGDAVGKFWLILPTRPYMRVLQALVKVYFDAGKYDDSAKTMIEMMRLCPGDNMGQRFWVGSVLIRCGRYADALHFCQEWMTDDANGKGIPPPRGGTAFKAPHKNTMAVKKEKNYEYTAGAILYSAALASFRHFGDCEQSRQYLKLGAKLNPNVLLKILANVKRPTNLNNEPRGINGPEDAQDYLWLTQDLWMATDVWNWANDNPDVKSAVLKVCSRSTCGVREVRVGEYKRCSACHLVSYCSGACQKDDWVRHKPECLDHKKQKAAIRAFSMGKAPPRDGPIPMFASDMMGAMPL
;
A
#
# COMPACT_ATOMS: atom_id res chain seq x y z
N MET A 1 0.83 -4.40 11.23
CA MET A 1 1.60 -5.50 11.86
C MET A 1 1.04 -5.71 13.26
N ASN A 2 0.70 -6.94 13.67
CA ASN A 2 0.19 -7.20 15.02
C ASN A 2 1.37 -7.10 16.00
N ARG A 3 1.39 -6.06 16.85
CA ARG A 3 2.47 -5.76 17.80
C ARG A 3 2.64 -6.83 18.89
N ASN A 4 1.69 -7.75 18.98
CA ASN A 4 1.62 -8.78 20.02
C ASN A 4 2.47 -10.03 19.72
N LEU A 5 3.16 -10.08 18.58
CA LEU A 5 3.99 -11.22 18.15
C LEU A 5 5.32 -10.68 17.59
N GLY A 6 6.41 -10.86 18.34
CA GLY A 6 7.77 -10.48 17.90
C GLY A 6 8.67 -10.00 19.03
N MET A 7 9.94 -9.71 18.70
CA MET A 7 10.95 -9.23 19.66
C MET A 7 10.53 -7.97 20.43
N GLU A 8 9.73 -7.09 19.82
CA GLU A 8 9.16 -5.92 20.50
C GLU A 8 8.24 -6.32 21.65
N ALA A 9 7.38 -7.32 21.48
CA ALA A 9 6.50 -7.80 22.54
C ALA A 9 7.29 -8.50 23.66
N MET A 10 8.30 -9.31 23.29
CA MET A 10 9.12 -10.06 24.23
C MET A 10 10.02 -9.17 25.10
N MET A 11 10.51 -8.07 24.53
CA MET A 11 11.33 -7.09 25.27
C MET A 11 10.49 -5.97 25.91
N GLY A 12 9.15 -6.02 25.81
CA GLY A 12 8.27 -4.94 26.31
C GLY A 12 8.39 -3.61 25.55
N LEU A 13 9.00 -3.63 24.36
CA LEU A 13 9.32 -2.48 23.51
C LEU A 13 8.17 -2.04 22.60
N GLY A 14 6.96 -2.57 22.80
CA GLY A 14 5.74 -2.11 22.13
C GLY A 14 5.41 -0.68 22.54
N GLY A 15 6.15 0.31 22.03
CA GLY A 15 6.05 1.70 22.48
C GLY A 15 7.37 2.46 22.55
N GLY A 16 8.51 1.75 22.58
CA GLY A 16 9.71 2.23 23.26
C GLY A 16 9.80 1.62 24.67
N ILE A 17 10.75 2.06 25.49
CA ILE A 17 10.82 1.65 26.91
C ILE A 17 9.68 2.38 27.64
N VAL A 18 8.51 1.76 27.73
CA VAL A 18 7.33 2.29 28.42
C VAL A 18 6.97 1.38 29.59
N SER A 19 6.27 1.91 30.59
CA SER A 19 5.79 1.11 31.71
C SER A 19 4.82 0.00 31.25
N GLU A 20 4.78 -1.10 32.00
CA GLU A 20 3.84 -2.19 31.74
C GLU A 20 2.39 -1.72 31.77
N GLU A 21 2.06 -0.76 32.65
CA GLU A 21 0.72 -0.20 32.75
C GLU A 21 0.35 0.62 31.50
N SER A 22 1.26 1.44 30.99
CA SER A 22 1.02 2.19 29.74
C SER A 22 0.83 1.25 28.55
N ARG A 23 1.67 0.21 28.44
CA ARG A 23 1.56 -0.81 27.40
C ARG A 23 0.21 -1.54 27.44
N LYS A 24 -0.23 -2.00 28.61
CA LYS A 24 -1.53 -2.69 28.77
C LYS A 24 -2.71 -1.79 28.35
N ASN A 25 -2.69 -0.52 28.77
CA ASN A 25 -3.73 0.42 28.39
C ASN A 25 -3.74 0.69 26.88
N LEU A 26 -2.56 0.82 26.26
CA LEU A 26 -2.44 0.96 24.81
C LEU A 26 -2.98 -0.26 24.06
N GLU A 27 -2.66 -1.48 24.50
CA GLU A 27 -3.18 -2.72 23.89
C GLU A 27 -4.72 -2.80 23.96
N ILE A 28 -5.32 -2.39 25.08
CA ILE A 28 -6.78 -2.33 25.22
C ILE A 28 -7.37 -1.30 24.24
N ALA A 29 -6.78 -0.10 24.17
CA ALA A 29 -7.21 0.96 23.27
C ALA A 29 -7.17 0.50 21.80
N GLU A 30 -6.05 -0.09 21.36
CA GLU A 30 -5.91 -0.62 20.01
C GLU A 30 -6.94 -1.72 19.72
N GLY A 31 -7.20 -2.62 20.68
CA GLY A 31 -8.22 -3.65 20.57
C GLY A 31 -9.64 -3.08 20.42
N LEU A 32 -9.92 -1.92 21.02
CA LEU A 32 -11.19 -1.20 20.84
C LEU A 32 -11.27 -0.52 19.47
N CYS A 33 -10.18 0.13 19.02
CA CYS A 33 -10.09 0.72 17.68
C CYS A 33 -10.27 -0.33 16.58
N ARG A 34 -9.63 -1.50 16.67
CA ARG A 34 -9.81 -2.63 15.74
C ARG A 34 -11.25 -3.11 15.65
N ARG A 35 -12.00 -3.02 16.76
CA ARG A 35 -13.43 -3.34 16.84
C ARG A 35 -14.34 -2.17 16.44
N ARG A 36 -13.78 -1.11 15.86
CA ARG A 36 -14.48 0.13 15.44
C ARG A 36 -15.21 0.82 16.59
N LYS A 37 -14.60 0.81 17.79
CA LYS A 37 -15.11 1.51 18.98
C LYS A 37 -14.13 2.59 19.45
N PRO A 38 -13.79 3.59 18.61
CA PRO A 38 -12.77 4.60 18.92
C PRO A 38 -13.09 5.41 20.18
N ASN A 39 -14.36 5.78 20.40
CA ASN A 39 -14.78 6.55 21.57
C ASN A 39 -14.50 5.83 22.91
N LEU A 40 -14.50 4.49 22.91
CA LEU A 40 -14.18 3.70 24.10
C LEU A 40 -12.67 3.57 24.32
N ALA A 41 -11.85 3.84 23.30
CA ALA A 41 -10.39 3.75 23.39
C ALA A 41 -9.78 4.96 24.12
N ALA A 42 -10.38 6.16 23.97
CA ALA A 42 -9.84 7.41 24.51
C ALA A 42 -9.49 7.36 26.02
N PRO A 43 -10.33 6.82 26.93
CA PRO A 43 -9.98 6.74 28.35
C PRO A 43 -8.73 5.88 28.63
N TYR A 44 -8.50 4.83 27.83
CA TYR A 44 -7.31 3.99 27.98
C TYR A 44 -6.07 4.66 27.41
N LEU A 45 -6.19 5.41 26.30
CA LEU A 45 -5.09 6.21 25.77
C LEU A 45 -4.67 7.30 26.75
N LEU A 46 -5.63 7.98 27.39
CA LEU A 46 -5.34 8.97 28.44
C LEU A 46 -4.62 8.34 29.63
N LYS A 47 -5.02 7.13 30.05
CA LYS A 47 -4.29 6.38 31.09
C LYS A 47 -2.87 6.03 30.65
N ALA A 48 -2.69 5.56 29.41
CA ALA A 48 -1.36 5.23 28.89
C ALA A 48 -0.41 6.44 28.88
N LEU A 49 -0.92 7.60 28.43
CA LEU A 49 -0.16 8.86 28.37
C LEU A 49 0.06 9.50 29.74
N LYS A 50 -0.84 9.27 30.72
CA LYS A 50 -0.62 9.71 32.09
C LYS A 50 0.58 9.00 32.72
N GLN A 51 0.74 7.70 32.42
CA GLN A 51 1.84 6.92 33.01
C GLN A 51 3.15 7.15 32.27
N ASP A 52 3.08 7.23 30.94
CA ASP A 52 4.23 7.52 30.08
C ASP A 52 3.86 8.61 29.06
N PRO A 53 4.08 9.89 29.40
CA PRO A 53 3.82 11.02 28.49
C PRO A 53 4.61 10.94 27.17
N ASN A 54 5.69 10.15 27.17
CA ASN A 54 6.58 9.92 26.03
C ASN A 54 6.21 8.67 25.21
N ASN A 55 5.07 8.03 25.48
CA ASN A 55 4.61 6.88 24.69
C ASN A 55 4.10 7.34 23.31
N LEU A 56 5.02 7.45 22.34
CA LEU A 56 4.74 7.92 20.98
C LEU A 56 3.63 7.12 20.30
N ASP A 57 3.55 5.80 20.55
CA ASP A 57 2.50 4.97 19.94
C ASP A 57 1.11 5.28 20.51
N ALA A 58 1.00 5.60 21.80
CA ALA A 58 -0.25 6.08 22.38
C ALA A 58 -0.62 7.48 21.87
N ILE A 59 0.37 8.35 21.64
CA ILE A 59 0.17 9.67 21.03
C ILE A 59 -0.39 9.52 19.61
N ILE A 60 0.16 8.61 18.80
CA ILE A 60 -0.34 8.32 17.45
C ILE A 60 -1.81 7.88 17.51
N GLN A 61 -2.15 6.92 18.38
CA GLN A 61 -3.53 6.45 18.51
C GLN A 61 -4.48 7.57 18.93
N MET A 62 -4.04 8.45 19.84
CA MET A 62 -4.84 9.62 20.25
C MET A 62 -5.04 10.59 19.09
N ALA A 63 -4.00 10.88 18.31
CA ALA A 63 -4.08 11.78 17.17
C ALA A 63 -5.15 11.34 16.15
N PHE A 64 -5.28 10.04 15.89
CA PHE A 64 -6.32 9.51 14.99
C PHE A 64 -7.74 9.55 15.56
N LEU A 65 -7.93 9.92 16.83
CA LEU A 65 -9.26 10.23 17.40
C LEU A 65 -9.64 11.70 17.25
N LEU A 66 -8.71 12.56 16.83
CA LEU A 66 -8.90 14.00 16.66
C LEU A 66 -9.32 14.34 15.22
N GLY A 67 -9.73 15.60 15.02
CA GLY A 67 -9.82 16.18 13.68
C GLY A 67 -8.43 16.38 13.06
N ILE A 68 -8.38 16.59 11.73
CA ILE A 68 -7.12 16.68 10.96
C ILE A 68 -6.13 17.70 11.57
N GLU A 69 -6.61 18.87 11.98
CA GLU A 69 -5.75 19.92 12.56
C GLU A 69 -5.12 19.48 13.88
N GLY A 70 -5.93 18.99 14.83
CA GLY A 70 -5.42 18.48 16.10
C GLY A 70 -4.53 17.24 15.94
N ALA A 71 -4.82 16.39 14.95
CA ALA A 71 -3.97 15.25 14.62
C ALA A 71 -2.59 15.70 14.11
N LEU A 72 -2.53 16.72 13.25
CA LEU A 72 -1.27 17.28 12.76
C LEU A 72 -0.45 17.88 13.89
N GLU A 73 -1.05 18.75 14.70
CA GLU A 73 -0.37 19.40 15.83
C GLU A 73 0.21 18.35 16.79
N THR A 74 -0.61 17.37 17.16
CA THR A 74 -0.22 16.28 18.06
C THR A 74 0.95 15.47 17.51
N LEU A 75 0.91 15.10 16.22
CA LEU A 75 1.95 14.29 15.59
C LEU A 75 3.23 15.07 15.31
N GLN A 76 3.15 16.37 15.01
CA GLN A 76 4.33 17.23 14.86
C GLN A 76 5.07 17.37 16.20
N MET A 77 4.32 17.56 17.30
CA MET A 77 4.92 17.56 18.63
C MET A 77 5.53 16.21 18.99
N ALA A 78 4.88 15.10 18.64
CA ALA A 78 5.41 13.75 18.84
C ALA A 78 6.70 13.51 18.03
N GLU A 79 6.82 14.11 16.85
CA GLU A 79 8.01 14.01 16.00
C GLU A 79 9.20 14.74 16.64
N LEU A 80 9.00 15.97 17.13
CA LEU A 80 10.01 16.72 17.88
C LEU A 80 10.46 15.99 19.14
N GLN A 81 9.49 15.49 19.92
CA GLN A 81 9.74 14.73 21.14
C GLN A 81 10.50 13.43 20.87
N GLY A 82 10.09 12.68 19.84
CA GLY A 82 10.76 11.46 19.42
C GLY A 82 12.19 11.71 18.94
N ARG A 83 12.45 12.80 18.20
CA ARG A 83 13.82 13.20 17.84
C ARG A 83 14.68 13.47 19.07
N ALA A 84 14.17 14.23 20.04
CA ALA A 84 14.92 14.56 21.26
C ALA A 84 15.27 13.30 22.06
N MET A 85 14.30 12.41 22.26
CA MET A 85 14.51 11.12 22.95
C MET A 85 15.55 10.23 22.25
N LEU A 86 15.55 10.23 20.91
CA LEU A 86 16.53 9.43 20.15
C LEU A 86 17.93 10.00 20.26
N LYS A 87 18.09 11.33 20.22
CA LYS A 87 19.40 11.97 20.44
C LYS A 87 19.96 11.70 21.83
N GLU A 88 19.13 11.81 22.86
CA GLU A 88 19.52 11.47 24.24
C GLU A 88 20.00 10.02 24.34
N LYS A 89 19.33 9.10 23.65
CA LYS A 89 19.58 7.67 23.77
C LYS A 89 20.70 7.13 22.87
N LEU A 90 20.85 7.69 21.68
CA LEU A 90 21.71 7.16 20.62
C LEU A 90 22.87 8.09 20.25
N GLY A 91 22.91 9.31 20.80
CA GLY A 91 23.87 10.35 20.42
C GLY A 91 23.26 11.38 19.48
N ASP A 92 23.85 12.58 19.46
CA ASP A 92 23.38 13.71 18.64
C ASP A 92 23.48 13.45 17.14
N ASP A 93 24.39 12.56 16.74
CA ASP A 93 24.69 12.12 15.37
C ASP A 93 23.78 10.99 14.88
N CYS A 94 22.80 10.53 15.69
CA CYS A 94 21.94 9.41 15.31
C CYS A 94 21.03 9.68 14.09
N PHE A 95 20.95 10.94 13.63
CA PHE A 95 20.25 11.33 12.40
C PHE A 95 21.19 11.71 11.27
N ASP A 96 22.51 11.66 11.46
CA ASP A 96 23.51 12.07 10.47
C ASP A 96 23.82 10.90 9.53
N ASP A 97 24.00 11.21 8.25
CA ASP A 97 24.26 10.18 7.23
C ASP A 97 25.59 9.42 7.45
N ASP A 98 26.57 10.08 8.09
CA ASP A 98 27.86 9.49 8.46
C ASP A 98 27.83 8.85 9.87
N GLY A 99 26.71 8.96 10.60
CA GLY A 99 26.50 8.35 11.91
C GLY A 99 26.10 6.88 11.83
N ASP A 100 26.08 6.20 12.99
CA ASP A 100 25.88 4.74 13.03
C ASP A 100 24.44 4.27 12.79
N ALA A 101 23.45 5.16 12.96
CA ALA A 101 22.05 4.81 13.02
C ALA A 101 21.31 4.95 11.68
N VAL A 102 21.60 5.97 10.87
CA VAL A 102 20.93 6.19 9.58
C VAL A 102 21.12 4.97 8.67
N GLY A 103 20.05 4.59 7.97
CA GLY A 103 20.01 3.35 7.21
C GLY A 103 19.58 2.12 8.03
N LYS A 104 19.68 2.18 9.37
CA LYS A 104 19.47 1.05 10.28
C LYS A 104 18.32 1.29 11.27
N PHE A 105 17.48 2.33 11.08
CA PHE A 105 16.40 2.69 12.01
C PHE A 105 15.39 1.56 12.26
N TRP A 106 15.25 0.60 11.37
CA TRP A 106 14.39 -0.57 11.64
C TRP A 106 15.08 -1.63 12.51
N LEU A 107 16.40 -1.76 12.41
CA LEU A 107 17.18 -2.72 13.18
C LEU A 107 17.43 -2.22 14.61
N ILE A 108 17.42 -0.90 14.80
CA ILE A 108 17.53 -0.26 16.10
C ILE A 108 16.13 -0.19 16.73
N LEU A 109 15.85 -1.02 17.73
CA LEU A 109 14.50 -1.10 18.32
C LEU A 109 14.00 0.24 18.87
N PRO A 110 14.82 1.07 19.55
CA PRO A 110 14.38 2.38 20.05
C PRO A 110 13.86 3.36 18.98
N THR A 111 14.28 3.26 17.72
CA THR A 111 13.87 4.19 16.64
C THR A 111 12.52 3.85 16.01
N ARG A 112 11.97 2.66 16.27
CA ARG A 112 10.71 2.21 15.63
C ARG A 112 9.47 3.04 16.01
N PRO A 113 9.25 3.45 17.28
CA PRO A 113 8.14 4.34 17.62
C PRO A 113 8.21 5.67 16.86
N TYR A 114 9.42 6.25 16.73
CA TYR A 114 9.64 7.46 15.94
C TYR A 114 9.30 7.26 14.45
N MET A 115 9.73 6.15 13.85
CA MET A 115 9.38 5.81 12.47
C MET A 115 7.86 5.65 12.27
N ARG A 116 7.13 5.16 13.29
CA ARG A 116 5.65 5.09 13.29
C ARG A 116 5.01 6.48 13.38
N VAL A 117 5.59 7.43 14.11
CA VAL A 117 5.14 8.84 14.10
C VAL A 117 5.28 9.42 12.69
N LEU A 118 6.42 9.21 12.02
CA LEU A 118 6.61 9.67 10.65
C LEU A 118 5.57 9.05 9.70
N GLN A 119 5.30 7.75 9.79
CA GLN A 119 4.26 7.11 8.98
C GLN A 119 2.86 7.70 9.23
N ALA A 120 2.54 8.02 10.49
CA ALA A 120 1.28 8.67 10.83
C ALA A 120 1.21 10.09 10.22
N LEU A 121 2.29 10.87 10.31
CA LEU A 121 2.40 12.19 9.66
C LEU A 121 2.20 12.11 8.15
N VAL A 122 2.82 11.13 7.47
CA VAL A 122 2.63 10.91 6.02
C VAL A 122 1.14 10.82 5.67
N LYS A 123 0.37 10.03 6.44
CA LYS A 123 -1.07 9.85 6.24
C LYS A 123 -1.84 11.14 6.49
N VAL A 124 -1.61 11.80 7.62
CA VAL A 124 -2.39 12.99 8.01
C VAL A 124 -2.06 14.18 7.09
N TYR A 125 -0.79 14.36 6.70
CA TYR A 125 -0.41 15.36 5.69
C TYR A 125 -1.12 15.10 4.35
N PHE A 126 -1.18 13.84 3.92
CA PHE A 126 -1.87 13.49 2.67
C PHE A 126 -3.36 13.81 2.75
N ASP A 127 -4.03 13.44 3.85
CA ASP A 127 -5.46 13.73 4.06
C ASP A 127 -5.75 15.23 4.13
N ALA A 128 -4.80 16.01 4.68
CA ALA A 128 -4.86 17.47 4.74
C ALA A 128 -4.55 18.15 3.39
N GLY A 129 -4.23 17.40 2.33
CA GLY A 129 -3.80 17.94 1.04
C GLY A 129 -2.38 18.55 1.04
N LYS A 130 -1.63 18.38 2.13
CA LYS A 130 -0.23 18.84 2.28
C LYS A 130 0.74 17.84 1.65
N TYR A 131 0.67 17.70 0.33
CA TYR A 131 1.42 16.66 -0.39
C TYR A 131 2.93 16.82 -0.30
N ASP A 132 3.46 18.06 -0.31
CA ASP A 132 4.89 18.31 -0.16
C ASP A 132 5.43 17.85 1.20
N ASP A 133 4.69 18.10 2.28
CA ASP A 133 5.10 17.68 3.63
C ASP A 133 5.00 16.15 3.79
N SER A 134 3.98 15.54 3.18
CA SER A 134 3.86 14.08 3.07
C SER A 134 5.08 13.50 2.31
N ALA A 135 5.46 14.09 1.18
CA ALA A 135 6.61 13.66 0.39
C ALA A 135 7.94 13.80 1.15
N LYS A 136 8.19 14.95 1.79
CA LYS A 136 9.39 15.19 2.61
C LYS A 136 9.50 14.18 3.74
N THR A 137 8.40 13.90 4.43
CA THR A 137 8.35 12.92 5.52
C THR A 137 8.68 11.51 5.00
N MET A 138 8.12 11.10 3.85
CA MET A 138 8.47 9.81 3.26
C MET A 138 9.92 9.75 2.79
N ILE A 139 10.46 10.82 2.20
CA ILE A 139 11.88 10.86 1.79
C ILE A 139 12.79 10.66 3.00
N GLU A 140 12.48 11.31 4.12
CA GLU A 140 13.21 11.09 5.37
C GLU A 140 13.06 9.64 5.85
N MET A 141 11.86 9.06 5.82
CA MET A 141 11.67 7.65 6.18
C MET A 141 12.51 6.70 5.31
N MET A 142 12.60 6.95 4.00
CA MET A 142 13.42 6.13 3.08
C MET A 142 14.92 6.33 3.30
N ARG A 143 15.36 7.51 3.75
CA ARG A 143 16.75 7.76 4.18
C ARG A 143 17.08 6.99 5.45
N LEU A 144 16.23 7.09 6.47
CA LEU A 144 16.42 6.46 7.79
C LEU A 144 16.29 4.93 7.71
N CYS A 145 15.40 4.43 6.86
CA CYS A 145 15.12 3.01 6.64
C CYS A 145 15.02 2.68 5.13
N PRO A 146 16.16 2.59 4.41
CA PRO A 146 16.21 2.26 2.99
C PRO A 146 15.59 0.90 2.65
N GLY A 147 15.67 -0.05 3.58
CA GLY A 147 15.05 -1.38 3.46
C GLY A 147 13.52 -1.37 3.40
N ASP A 148 12.89 -0.20 3.59
CA ASP A 148 11.45 0.01 3.50
C ASP A 148 10.62 -1.01 4.28
N ASN A 149 11.04 -1.30 5.51
CA ASN A 149 10.37 -2.25 6.39
C ASN A 149 8.93 -1.83 6.74
N MET A 150 8.58 -0.56 6.49
CA MET A 150 7.26 0.02 6.71
C MET A 150 6.41 0.16 5.43
N GLY A 151 6.91 -0.30 4.28
CA GLY A 151 6.17 -0.32 3.02
C GLY A 151 5.81 1.05 2.45
N GLN A 152 6.59 2.09 2.76
CA GLN A 152 6.44 3.44 2.21
C GLN A 152 6.71 3.52 0.70
N ARG A 153 7.51 2.59 0.12
CA ARG A 153 7.82 2.64 -1.32
C ARG A 153 6.59 2.64 -2.21
N PHE A 154 5.50 2.04 -1.76
CA PHE A 154 4.24 1.97 -2.52
C PHE A 154 3.52 3.33 -2.63
N TRP A 155 3.89 4.31 -1.82
CA TRP A 155 3.29 5.65 -1.80
C TRP A 155 4.19 6.71 -2.42
N VAL A 156 5.51 6.62 -2.22
CA VAL A 156 6.48 7.67 -2.60
C VAL A 156 6.29 8.14 -4.05
N GLY A 157 6.27 7.23 -5.02
CA GLY A 157 6.08 7.60 -6.43
C GLY A 157 4.75 8.33 -6.68
N SER A 158 3.66 7.88 -6.05
CA SER A 158 2.34 8.50 -6.19
C SER A 158 2.29 9.92 -5.63
N VAL A 159 2.89 10.15 -4.46
CA VAL A 159 2.90 11.47 -3.82
C VAL A 159 3.87 12.42 -4.51
N LEU A 160 5.03 11.94 -5.00
CA LEU A 160 5.95 12.76 -5.81
C LEU A 160 5.26 13.28 -7.08
N ILE A 161 4.45 12.47 -7.75
CA ILE A 161 3.65 12.91 -8.92
C ILE A 161 2.64 13.98 -8.51
N ARG A 162 1.99 13.86 -7.34
CA ARG A 162 1.09 14.91 -6.83
C ARG A 162 1.80 16.23 -6.57
N CYS A 163 3.07 16.18 -6.19
CA CYS A 163 3.90 17.38 -5.99
C CYS A 163 4.46 17.94 -7.32
N GLY A 164 4.09 17.37 -8.48
CA GLY A 164 4.66 17.77 -9.77
C GLY A 164 6.12 17.32 -9.98
N ARG A 165 6.68 16.53 -9.07
CA ARG A 165 8.07 16.04 -9.12
C ARG A 165 8.18 14.79 -10.00
N TYR A 166 7.80 14.91 -11.27
CA TYR A 166 7.68 13.77 -12.18
C TYR A 166 9.01 13.07 -12.46
N ALA A 167 10.11 13.84 -12.61
CA ALA A 167 11.44 13.27 -12.82
C ALA A 167 11.89 12.42 -11.63
N ASP A 168 11.69 12.94 -10.41
CA ASP A 168 12.03 12.25 -9.17
C ASP A 168 11.17 11.00 -8.94
N ALA A 169 9.87 11.09 -9.25
CA ALA A 169 8.97 9.94 -9.19
C ALA A 169 9.40 8.84 -10.16
N LEU A 170 9.78 9.21 -11.40
CA LEU A 170 10.26 8.26 -12.39
C LEU A 170 11.58 7.61 -11.96
N HIS A 171 12.54 8.41 -11.48
CA HIS A 171 13.81 7.92 -10.97
C HIS A 171 13.60 6.94 -9.81
N PHE A 172 12.77 7.33 -8.82
CA PHE A 172 12.44 6.48 -7.68
C PHE A 172 11.88 5.13 -8.12
N CYS A 173 10.92 5.13 -9.06
CA CYS A 173 10.35 3.89 -9.56
C CYS A 173 11.39 3.05 -10.32
N GLN A 174 12.28 3.67 -11.09
CA GLN A 174 13.36 2.97 -11.81
C GLN A 174 14.32 2.26 -10.85
N GLU A 175 14.74 2.93 -9.77
CA GLU A 175 15.63 2.35 -8.76
C GLU A 175 15.02 1.10 -8.10
N TRP A 176 13.73 1.15 -7.77
CA TRP A 176 13.00 0.01 -7.17
C TRP A 176 12.64 -1.09 -8.18
N MET A 177 12.90 -0.90 -9.46
CA MET A 177 12.71 -1.91 -10.52
C MET A 177 14.02 -2.54 -10.99
N THR A 178 15.17 -2.17 -10.40
CA THR A 178 16.46 -2.79 -10.68
C THR A 178 16.51 -4.25 -10.21
N ASP A 179 17.39 -5.07 -10.79
CA ASP A 179 17.59 -6.47 -10.37
C ASP A 179 18.05 -6.56 -8.90
N ASP A 180 18.82 -5.58 -8.42
CA ASP A 180 19.27 -5.54 -7.04
C ASP A 180 18.10 -5.29 -6.08
N ALA A 181 17.26 -4.30 -6.36
CA ALA A 181 16.11 -3.98 -5.50
C ALA A 181 14.97 -4.99 -5.60
N ASN A 182 14.50 -5.27 -6.82
CA ASN A 182 13.33 -6.12 -7.06
C ASN A 182 13.68 -7.62 -7.05
N GLY A 183 14.91 -7.99 -7.43
CA GLY A 183 15.35 -9.38 -7.50
C GLY A 183 16.06 -9.85 -6.22
N LYS A 184 17.08 -9.12 -5.77
CA LYS A 184 17.92 -9.53 -4.61
C LYS A 184 17.48 -8.92 -3.28
N GLY A 185 16.52 -7.99 -3.28
CA GLY A 185 16.06 -7.29 -2.08
C GLY A 185 17.08 -6.30 -1.50
N ILE A 186 18.07 -5.88 -2.29
CA ILE A 186 19.07 -4.89 -1.90
C ILE A 186 18.46 -3.50 -2.10
N PRO A 187 18.19 -2.72 -1.03
CA PRO A 187 17.53 -1.44 -1.17
C PRO A 187 18.40 -0.45 -1.97
N PRO A 188 17.81 0.38 -2.84
CA PRO A 188 18.56 1.43 -3.52
C PRO A 188 19.12 2.47 -2.52
N PRO A 189 20.14 3.25 -2.90
CA PRO A 189 20.70 4.29 -2.04
C PRO A 189 19.63 5.24 -1.49
N ARG A 190 19.62 5.45 -0.16
CA ARG A 190 18.58 6.22 0.56
C ARG A 190 17.15 5.78 0.23
N GLY A 191 16.96 4.48 -0.01
CA GLY A 191 15.68 3.91 -0.40
C GLY A 191 15.16 4.43 -1.74
N GLY A 192 16.05 4.81 -2.66
CA GLY A 192 15.69 5.34 -3.99
C GLY A 192 15.41 6.85 -4.00
N THR A 193 15.72 7.56 -2.91
CA THR A 193 15.47 9.01 -2.79
C THR A 193 16.72 9.87 -2.95
N ALA A 194 17.86 9.26 -3.31
CA ALA A 194 19.06 9.96 -3.78
C ALA A 194 18.85 10.45 -5.22
N PHE A 195 17.79 11.26 -5.44
CA PHE A 195 17.23 11.57 -6.75
C PHE A 195 18.29 11.99 -7.78
N LYS A 196 18.19 11.41 -8.98
CA LYS A 196 18.99 11.75 -10.16
C LYS A 196 18.07 11.90 -11.38
N ALA A 197 18.64 12.38 -12.48
CA ALA A 197 17.92 12.39 -13.75
C ALA A 197 17.46 10.97 -14.12
N PRO A 198 16.15 10.74 -14.35
CA PRO A 198 15.67 9.42 -14.77
C PRO A 198 16.15 9.11 -16.18
N HIS A 199 16.37 7.82 -16.45
CA HIS A 199 16.74 7.41 -17.81
C HIS A 199 15.51 7.35 -18.71
N LYS A 200 15.67 7.70 -19.99
CA LYS A 200 14.63 7.57 -21.05
C LYS A 200 14.69 6.21 -21.78
N ASN A 201 15.53 5.29 -21.31
CA ASN A 201 15.88 4.08 -22.04
C ASN A 201 14.78 3.00 -22.01
N THR A 202 14.45 2.46 -23.18
CA THR A 202 13.45 1.41 -23.47
C THR A 202 14.01 -0.01 -23.30
N MET A 203 15.32 -0.12 -23.06
CA MET A 203 16.06 -1.38 -23.02
C MET A 203 16.04 -2.12 -21.66
N ALA A 204 15.74 -1.43 -20.55
CA ALA A 204 15.57 -2.10 -19.25
C ALA A 204 14.30 -2.97 -19.21
N VAL A 205 13.31 -2.62 -20.04
CA VAL A 205 12.04 -3.36 -20.18
C VAL A 205 12.16 -4.58 -21.11
N LYS A 206 13.30 -4.79 -21.80
CA LYS A 206 13.45 -5.84 -22.82
C LYS A 206 13.41 -7.28 -22.30
N LYS A 207 13.47 -7.49 -20.99
CA LYS A 207 13.09 -8.78 -20.40
C LYS A 207 11.78 -8.57 -19.65
N GLU A 208 10.64 -8.80 -20.31
CA GLU A 208 9.35 -8.92 -19.62
C GLU A 208 9.35 -10.03 -18.54
N LYS A 209 10.40 -10.87 -18.52
CA LYS A 209 10.72 -11.83 -17.47
C LYS A 209 11.29 -11.10 -16.25
N ASN A 210 10.80 -11.42 -15.05
CA ASN A 210 11.19 -10.90 -13.72
C ASN A 210 10.38 -9.73 -13.14
N TYR A 211 9.38 -9.19 -13.85
CA TYR A 211 8.48 -8.16 -13.30
C TYR A 211 7.25 -8.72 -12.58
N GLU A 212 7.06 -10.05 -12.57
CA GLU A 212 5.87 -10.71 -12.00
C GLU A 212 5.66 -10.40 -10.51
N TYR A 213 6.76 -10.08 -9.80
CA TYR A 213 6.75 -9.72 -8.39
C TYR A 213 6.80 -8.20 -8.13
N THR A 214 6.91 -7.39 -9.18
CA THR A 214 6.91 -5.93 -9.03
C THR A 214 5.51 -5.45 -8.66
N ALA A 215 5.44 -4.56 -7.68
CA ALA A 215 4.17 -3.97 -7.26
C ALA A 215 3.61 -3.07 -8.37
N GLY A 216 2.34 -3.26 -8.71
CA GLY A 216 1.63 -2.49 -9.73
C GLY A 216 1.65 -0.99 -9.45
N ALA A 217 1.64 -0.58 -8.17
CA ALA A 217 1.76 0.82 -7.78
C ALA A 217 3.05 1.48 -8.29
N ILE A 218 4.18 0.76 -8.31
CA ILE A 218 5.46 1.25 -8.84
C ILE A 218 5.36 1.42 -10.36
N LEU A 219 4.84 0.43 -11.09
CA LEU A 219 4.70 0.48 -12.54
C LEU A 219 3.74 1.56 -13.01
N TYR A 220 2.58 1.70 -12.36
CA TYR A 220 1.63 2.75 -12.68
C TYR A 220 2.17 4.15 -12.34
N SER A 221 2.90 4.29 -11.23
CA SER A 221 3.60 5.54 -10.92
C SER A 221 4.67 5.85 -11.96
N ALA A 222 5.48 4.87 -12.38
CA ALA A 222 6.47 5.03 -13.44
C ALA A 222 5.82 5.42 -14.78
N ALA A 223 4.70 4.80 -15.14
CA ALA A 223 3.95 5.10 -16.36
C ALA A 223 3.46 6.55 -16.35
N LEU A 224 2.80 6.97 -15.26
CA LEU A 224 2.26 8.33 -15.13
C LEU A 224 3.37 9.38 -15.03
N ALA A 225 4.44 9.10 -14.29
CA ALA A 225 5.60 9.99 -14.18
C ALA A 225 6.35 10.14 -15.51
N SER A 226 6.56 9.03 -16.24
CA SER A 226 7.18 9.05 -17.58
C SER A 226 6.31 9.79 -18.59
N PHE A 227 4.99 9.56 -18.57
CA PHE A 227 4.06 10.31 -19.43
C PHE A 227 4.07 11.82 -19.13
N ARG A 228 4.03 12.21 -17.84
CA ARG A 228 4.07 13.62 -17.46
C ARG A 228 5.43 14.28 -17.75
N HIS A 229 6.52 13.54 -17.68
CA HIS A 229 7.88 14.08 -17.87
C HIS A 229 8.34 14.08 -19.33
N PHE A 230 8.09 12.99 -20.08
CA PHE A 230 8.57 12.78 -21.44
C PHE A 230 7.45 12.72 -22.50
N GLY A 231 6.19 12.78 -22.08
CA GLY A 231 5.04 12.60 -22.96
C GLY A 231 4.72 11.14 -23.28
N ASP A 232 3.83 10.97 -24.25
CA ASP A 232 3.55 9.64 -24.80
C ASP A 232 4.75 9.14 -25.61
N CYS A 233 5.47 8.17 -25.05
CA CYS A 233 6.66 7.60 -25.64
C CYS A 233 6.72 6.09 -25.37
N GLU A 234 7.64 5.40 -26.02
CA GLU A 234 7.78 3.94 -25.86
C GLU A 234 7.92 3.54 -24.38
N GLN A 235 8.71 4.28 -23.58
CA GLN A 235 8.90 3.99 -22.17
C GLN A 235 7.59 4.12 -21.36
N SER A 236 6.85 5.22 -21.52
CA SER A 236 5.60 5.42 -20.78
C SER A 236 4.56 4.36 -21.14
N ARG A 237 4.45 4.01 -22.43
CA ARG A 237 3.57 2.92 -22.92
C ARG A 237 3.97 1.55 -22.37
N GLN A 238 5.27 1.26 -22.28
CA GLN A 238 5.79 0.01 -21.73
C GLN A 238 5.44 -0.16 -20.25
N TYR A 239 5.67 0.87 -19.43
CA TYR A 239 5.27 0.82 -18.01
C TYR A 239 3.75 0.68 -17.87
N LEU A 240 2.98 1.39 -18.70
CA LEU A 240 1.52 1.30 -18.70
C LEU A 240 1.04 -0.12 -19.04
N LYS A 241 1.60 -0.74 -20.08
CA LYS A 241 1.33 -2.14 -20.47
C LYS A 241 1.62 -3.10 -19.33
N LEU A 242 2.79 -2.99 -18.70
CA LEU A 242 3.19 -3.87 -17.59
C LEU A 242 2.27 -3.69 -16.38
N GLY A 243 1.96 -2.44 -16.00
CA GLY A 243 1.01 -2.14 -14.93
C GLY A 243 -0.38 -2.73 -15.22
N ALA A 244 -0.87 -2.57 -16.45
CA ALA A 244 -2.16 -3.12 -16.90
C ALA A 244 -2.20 -4.64 -16.82
N LYS A 245 -1.10 -5.31 -17.19
CA LYS A 245 -0.97 -6.77 -17.13
C LYS A 245 -0.93 -7.29 -15.69
N LEU A 246 -0.14 -6.67 -14.81
CA LEU A 246 0.05 -7.15 -13.43
C LEU A 246 -1.13 -6.83 -12.52
N ASN A 247 -1.67 -5.62 -12.62
CA ASN A 247 -2.83 -5.21 -11.82
C ASN A 247 -3.88 -4.50 -12.69
N PRO A 248 -4.68 -5.24 -13.47
CA PRO A 248 -5.69 -4.66 -14.34
C PRO A 248 -6.80 -3.92 -13.57
N ASN A 249 -6.96 -4.17 -12.26
CA ASN A 249 -8.02 -3.56 -11.45
C ASN A 249 -7.93 -2.03 -11.38
N VAL A 250 -6.72 -1.46 -11.51
CA VAL A 250 -6.49 -0.01 -11.52
C VAL A 250 -7.14 0.61 -12.76
N LEU A 251 -6.71 0.20 -13.96
CA LEU A 251 -7.24 0.74 -15.22
C LEU A 251 -8.69 0.32 -15.47
N LEU A 252 -9.12 -0.86 -15.00
CA LEU A 252 -10.53 -1.24 -15.02
C LEU A 252 -11.41 -0.20 -14.33
N LYS A 253 -10.99 0.29 -13.17
CA LYS A 253 -11.76 1.29 -12.39
C LYS A 253 -11.66 2.69 -13.00
N ILE A 254 -10.49 3.10 -13.49
CA ILE A 254 -10.27 4.41 -14.14
C ILE A 254 -11.10 4.51 -15.42
N LEU A 255 -10.97 3.53 -16.33
CA LEU A 255 -11.63 3.56 -17.64
C LEU A 255 -13.14 3.33 -17.56
N ALA A 256 -13.62 2.65 -16.51
CA ALA A 256 -15.05 2.54 -16.22
C ALA A 256 -15.60 3.74 -15.41
N ASN A 257 -14.81 4.80 -15.17
CA ASN A 257 -15.22 5.98 -14.40
C ASN A 257 -15.80 5.65 -13.01
N VAL A 258 -15.27 4.61 -12.35
CA VAL A 258 -15.69 4.23 -11.00
C VAL A 258 -15.30 5.34 -10.03
N LYS A 259 -16.15 5.68 -9.05
CA LYS A 259 -15.82 6.71 -8.04
C LYS A 259 -14.52 6.37 -7.27
N ARG A 260 -13.69 7.39 -7.01
CA ARG A 260 -12.48 7.28 -6.19
C ARG A 260 -12.77 6.67 -4.82
N PRO A 261 -11.99 5.67 -4.37
CA PRO A 261 -12.10 5.16 -3.01
C PRO A 261 -11.94 6.28 -2.00
N THR A 262 -12.72 6.26 -0.93
CA THR A 262 -12.63 7.25 0.15
C THR A 262 -11.65 6.86 1.25
N ASN A 263 -11.24 5.59 1.30
CA ASN A 263 -10.36 5.03 2.32
C ASN A 263 -9.42 3.98 1.73
N LEU A 264 -8.31 3.77 2.43
CA LEU A 264 -7.42 2.63 2.23
C LEU A 264 -8.15 1.31 2.53
N ASN A 265 -7.66 0.23 1.93
CA ASN A 265 -8.14 -1.12 2.16
C ASN A 265 -7.61 -1.69 3.48
N ASN A 266 -8.52 -2.34 4.23
CA ASN A 266 -8.24 -3.00 5.49
C ASN A 266 -8.37 -4.54 5.42
N GLU A 267 -8.72 -5.08 4.25
CA GLU A 267 -8.82 -6.52 4.03
C GLU A 267 -7.44 -7.15 3.74
N PRO A 268 -7.27 -8.47 3.94
CA PRO A 268 -6.05 -9.17 3.52
C PRO A 268 -5.74 -8.91 2.05
N ARG A 269 -4.49 -8.57 1.76
CA ARG A 269 -4.03 -8.19 0.42
C ARG A 269 -3.32 -9.36 -0.25
N GLY A 270 -3.67 -9.62 -1.51
CA GLY A 270 -2.88 -10.43 -2.43
C GLY A 270 -1.96 -9.54 -3.26
N ILE A 271 -0.79 -10.05 -3.65
CA ILE A 271 0.16 -9.31 -4.51
C ILE A 271 -0.58 -8.87 -5.77
N ASN A 272 -0.55 -7.55 -6.06
CA ASN A 272 -1.19 -6.97 -7.25
C ASN A 272 -2.71 -7.23 -7.33
N GLY A 273 -3.33 -7.40 -6.17
CA GLY A 273 -4.77 -7.63 -6.04
C GLY A 273 -5.63 -6.36 -6.16
N PRO A 274 -6.97 -6.52 -6.07
CA PRO A 274 -7.90 -5.39 -6.05
C PRO A 274 -7.74 -4.50 -4.81
N GLU A 275 -7.19 -5.04 -3.71
CA GLU A 275 -6.84 -4.32 -2.48
C GLU A 275 -5.71 -3.31 -2.73
N ASP A 276 -4.61 -3.74 -3.35
CA ASP A 276 -3.50 -2.86 -3.73
C ASP A 276 -3.96 -1.79 -4.74
N ALA A 277 -4.83 -2.18 -5.68
CA ALA A 277 -5.42 -1.24 -6.63
C ALA A 277 -6.28 -0.17 -5.93
N GLN A 278 -7.01 -0.54 -4.86
CA GLN A 278 -7.77 0.42 -4.09
C GLN A 278 -6.87 1.45 -3.39
N ASP A 279 -5.79 1.00 -2.76
CA ASP A 279 -4.83 1.90 -2.10
C ASP A 279 -4.17 2.85 -3.11
N TYR A 280 -3.76 2.33 -4.27
CA TYR A 280 -3.19 3.14 -5.34
C TYR A 280 -4.19 4.16 -5.91
N LEU A 281 -5.44 3.76 -6.14
CA LEU A 281 -6.50 4.67 -6.63
C LEU A 281 -6.91 5.70 -5.59
N TRP A 282 -6.94 5.32 -4.31
CA TRP A 282 -7.10 6.26 -3.21
C TRP A 282 -6.01 7.34 -3.28
N LEU A 283 -4.78 6.99 -3.64
CA LEU A 283 -3.68 7.95 -3.81
C LEU A 283 -3.72 8.75 -5.10
N THR A 284 -4.20 8.23 -6.24
CA THR A 284 -3.85 8.80 -7.56
C THR A 284 -5.00 8.95 -8.55
N GLN A 285 -6.21 8.46 -8.26
CA GLN A 285 -7.20 8.30 -9.31
C GLN A 285 -7.55 9.59 -10.06
N ASP A 286 -7.73 10.70 -9.36
CA ASP A 286 -7.91 12.04 -9.94
C ASP A 286 -6.80 12.43 -10.94
N LEU A 287 -5.55 12.03 -10.71
CA LEU A 287 -4.44 12.27 -11.65
C LEU A 287 -4.64 11.51 -12.97
N TRP A 288 -5.20 10.31 -12.89
CA TRP A 288 -5.56 9.47 -14.05
C TRP A 288 -6.82 9.95 -14.77
N MET A 289 -7.67 10.75 -14.10
CA MET A 289 -8.89 11.31 -14.66
C MET A 289 -8.65 12.62 -15.45
N ALA A 290 -7.42 13.14 -15.47
CA ALA A 290 -7.08 14.23 -16.36
C ALA A 290 -7.30 13.80 -17.83
N THR A 291 -7.89 14.66 -18.65
CA THR A 291 -8.36 14.29 -20.00
C THR A 291 -7.27 13.70 -20.88
N ASP A 292 -6.07 14.28 -20.84
CA ASP A 292 -4.90 13.82 -21.58
C ASP A 292 -4.44 12.42 -21.12
N VAL A 293 -4.35 12.19 -19.82
CA VAL A 293 -3.95 10.90 -19.22
C VAL A 293 -5.01 9.83 -19.45
N TRP A 294 -6.28 10.16 -19.28
CA TRP A 294 -7.38 9.23 -19.47
C TRP A 294 -7.45 8.78 -20.93
N ASN A 295 -7.38 9.72 -21.89
CA ASN A 295 -7.38 9.40 -23.32
C ASN A 295 -6.15 8.56 -23.69
N TRP A 296 -4.96 8.93 -23.20
CA TRP A 296 -3.74 8.16 -23.41
C TRP A 296 -3.87 6.70 -22.93
N ALA A 297 -4.44 6.48 -21.75
CA ALA A 297 -4.66 5.13 -21.23
C ALA A 297 -5.79 4.39 -21.96
N ASN A 298 -6.87 5.08 -22.31
CA ASN A 298 -8.02 4.51 -23.02
C ASN A 298 -7.66 4.10 -24.45
N ASP A 299 -6.90 4.91 -25.17
CA ASP A 299 -6.61 4.65 -26.59
C ASP A 299 -5.45 3.66 -26.78
N ASN A 300 -4.78 3.27 -25.69
CA ASN A 300 -3.68 2.32 -25.71
C ASN A 300 -4.17 0.87 -25.96
N PRO A 301 -3.72 0.20 -27.03
CA PRO A 301 -4.18 -1.14 -27.39
C PRO A 301 -3.74 -2.23 -26.41
N ASP A 302 -2.57 -2.10 -25.79
CA ASP A 302 -2.09 -3.04 -24.76
C ASP A 302 -2.96 -2.96 -23.50
N VAL A 303 -3.33 -1.74 -23.10
CA VAL A 303 -4.29 -1.53 -22.00
C VAL A 303 -5.62 -2.17 -22.32
N LYS A 304 -6.20 -1.86 -23.49
CA LYS A 304 -7.46 -2.47 -23.95
C LYS A 304 -7.37 -3.98 -23.94
N SER A 305 -6.24 -4.53 -24.34
CA SER A 305 -6.01 -5.97 -24.32
C SER A 305 -6.11 -6.56 -22.91
N ALA A 306 -5.51 -5.89 -21.92
CA ALA A 306 -5.48 -6.33 -20.53
C ALA A 306 -6.81 -6.16 -19.79
N VAL A 307 -7.60 -5.12 -20.11
CA VAL A 307 -8.79 -4.76 -19.32
C VAL A 307 -10.11 -5.21 -19.94
N LEU A 308 -10.25 -5.25 -21.28
CA LEU A 308 -11.51 -5.62 -21.92
C LEU A 308 -11.77 -7.12 -21.72
N LYS A 309 -12.96 -7.43 -21.21
CA LYS A 309 -13.37 -8.79 -20.91
C LYS A 309 -13.97 -9.48 -22.13
N VAL A 310 -13.82 -10.80 -22.15
CA VAL A 310 -14.55 -11.69 -23.06
C VAL A 310 -15.66 -12.34 -22.25
N CYS A 311 -16.82 -12.53 -22.88
CA CYS A 311 -17.96 -13.18 -22.25
C CYS A 311 -17.54 -14.54 -21.68
N SER A 312 -17.82 -14.80 -20.40
CA SER A 312 -17.39 -16.02 -19.72
C SER A 312 -18.12 -17.28 -20.20
N ARG A 313 -19.19 -17.14 -20.99
CA ARG A 313 -19.85 -18.26 -21.68
C ARG A 313 -18.94 -18.73 -22.82
N SER A 314 -18.48 -19.98 -22.72
CA SER A 314 -17.50 -20.59 -23.64
C SER A 314 -17.89 -20.53 -25.13
N THR A 315 -19.19 -20.60 -25.44
CA THR A 315 -19.71 -20.58 -26.83
C THR A 315 -20.02 -19.18 -27.37
N CYS A 316 -19.87 -18.12 -26.56
CA CYS A 316 -20.21 -16.76 -26.98
C CYS A 316 -19.02 -16.04 -27.64
N GLY A 317 -17.86 -15.98 -26.98
CA GLY A 317 -16.64 -15.35 -27.52
C GLY A 317 -16.68 -13.82 -27.70
N VAL A 318 -17.82 -13.15 -27.47
CA VAL A 318 -17.95 -11.71 -27.66
C VAL A 318 -17.07 -10.95 -26.66
N ARG A 319 -16.29 -9.99 -27.16
CA ARG A 319 -15.41 -9.12 -26.38
C ARG A 319 -16.05 -7.75 -26.14
N GLU A 320 -15.86 -7.20 -24.95
CA GLU A 320 -16.24 -5.83 -24.62
C GLU A 320 -15.62 -4.84 -25.62
N VAL A 321 -16.35 -3.77 -25.94
CA VAL A 321 -15.81 -2.62 -26.69
C VAL A 321 -15.43 -1.51 -25.72
N ARG A 322 -16.22 -1.35 -24.64
CA ARG A 322 -15.97 -0.38 -23.57
C ARG A 322 -15.75 -1.09 -22.24
N VAL A 323 -14.84 -0.54 -21.44
CA VAL A 323 -14.51 -1.12 -20.13
C VAL A 323 -15.71 -1.03 -19.20
N GLY A 324 -16.09 -2.17 -18.61
CA GLY A 324 -17.22 -2.22 -17.67
C GLY A 324 -18.60 -2.27 -18.34
N GLU A 325 -18.66 -2.57 -19.65
CA GLU A 325 -19.91 -2.79 -20.39
C GLU A 325 -20.64 -4.05 -19.91
N TYR A 326 -19.90 -5.11 -19.56
CA TYR A 326 -20.49 -6.38 -19.17
C TYR A 326 -20.92 -6.42 -17.71
N LYS A 327 -22.02 -7.14 -17.45
CA LYS A 327 -22.46 -7.40 -16.08
C LYS A 327 -21.63 -8.52 -15.48
N ARG A 328 -21.11 -8.28 -14.28
CA ARG A 328 -20.43 -9.30 -13.46
C ARG A 328 -21.44 -10.13 -12.69
N CYS A 329 -21.10 -11.38 -12.42
CA CYS A 329 -21.85 -12.19 -11.45
C CYS A 329 -21.91 -11.42 -10.12
N SER A 330 -23.11 -11.13 -9.62
CA SER A 330 -23.33 -10.35 -8.39
C SER A 330 -22.87 -11.08 -7.13
N ALA A 331 -22.66 -12.39 -7.22
CA ALA A 331 -22.32 -13.26 -6.10
C ALA A 331 -20.81 -13.42 -5.90
N CYS A 332 -20.05 -13.72 -6.96
CA CYS A 332 -18.60 -13.94 -6.87
C CYS A 332 -17.77 -12.81 -7.52
N HIS A 333 -18.34 -12.06 -8.46
CA HIS A 333 -17.66 -11.05 -9.28
C HIS A 333 -16.47 -11.54 -10.13
N LEU A 334 -16.28 -12.86 -10.26
CA LEU A 334 -15.17 -13.47 -11.02
C LEU A 334 -15.42 -13.53 -12.54
N VAL A 335 -16.68 -13.72 -12.93
CA VAL A 335 -17.09 -13.87 -14.34
C VAL A 335 -17.92 -12.68 -14.81
N SER A 336 -17.87 -12.41 -16.11
CA SER A 336 -18.56 -11.30 -16.77
C SER A 336 -19.30 -11.79 -18.02
N TYR A 337 -20.53 -11.33 -18.22
CA TYR A 337 -21.38 -11.75 -19.33
C TYR A 337 -21.84 -10.55 -20.15
N CYS A 338 -21.84 -10.72 -21.48
CA CYS A 338 -22.37 -9.72 -22.40
C CYS A 338 -23.88 -9.51 -22.26
N SER A 339 -24.61 -10.50 -21.73
CA SER A 339 -26.05 -10.42 -21.53
C SER A 339 -26.52 -11.32 -20.38
N GLY A 340 -27.71 -11.04 -19.85
CA GLY A 340 -28.37 -11.90 -18.86
C GLY A 340 -28.71 -13.29 -19.40
N ALA A 341 -28.95 -13.42 -20.72
CA ALA A 341 -29.16 -14.71 -21.37
C ALA A 341 -27.89 -15.58 -21.31
N CYS A 342 -26.72 -15.00 -21.63
CA CYS A 342 -25.45 -15.71 -21.52
C CYS A 342 -25.13 -16.14 -20.07
N GLN A 343 -25.47 -15.31 -19.09
CA GLN A 343 -25.33 -15.68 -17.67
C GLN A 343 -26.25 -16.85 -17.30
N LYS A 344 -27.51 -16.82 -17.73
CA LYS A 344 -28.49 -17.87 -17.44
C LYS A 344 -28.07 -19.21 -18.05
N ASP A 345 -27.60 -19.19 -19.29
CA ASP A 345 -27.11 -20.38 -19.99
C ASP A 345 -25.87 -20.99 -19.33
N ASP A 346 -24.91 -20.16 -18.91
CA ASP A 346 -23.67 -20.62 -18.28
C ASP A 346 -23.84 -21.01 -16.80
N TRP A 347 -24.98 -20.70 -16.19
CA TRP A 347 -25.19 -20.81 -14.74
C TRP A 347 -24.98 -22.23 -14.20
N VAL A 348 -25.39 -23.26 -14.95
CA VAL A 348 -25.23 -24.66 -14.54
C VAL A 348 -23.74 -24.99 -14.34
N ARG A 349 -22.87 -24.47 -15.22
CA ARG A 349 -21.42 -24.64 -15.14
C ARG A 349 -20.78 -23.74 -14.08
N HIS A 350 -21.20 -22.47 -14.01
CA HIS A 350 -20.57 -21.47 -13.13
C HIS A 350 -20.98 -21.61 -11.65
N LYS A 351 -22.20 -22.05 -11.35
CA LYS A 351 -22.76 -22.08 -9.98
C LYS A 351 -21.87 -22.80 -8.95
N PRO A 352 -21.28 -24.00 -9.23
CA PRO A 352 -20.40 -24.66 -8.28
C PRO A 352 -19.18 -23.81 -7.90
N GLU A 353 -18.45 -23.29 -8.88
CA GLU A 353 -17.28 -22.42 -8.68
C GLU A 353 -17.66 -21.13 -7.94
N CYS A 354 -18.81 -20.54 -8.28
CA CYS A 354 -19.32 -19.34 -7.63
C CYS A 354 -19.57 -19.56 -6.13
N LEU A 355 -20.17 -20.71 -5.76
CA LEU A 355 -20.47 -21.03 -4.36
C LEU A 355 -19.20 -21.35 -3.58
N ASP A 356 -18.25 -22.06 -4.19
CA ASP A 356 -16.98 -22.37 -3.57
C ASP A 356 -16.16 -21.11 -3.26
N HIS A 357 -16.01 -20.21 -4.23
CA HIS A 357 -15.32 -18.94 -4.02
C HIS A 357 -15.95 -18.11 -2.89
N LYS A 358 -17.29 -18.09 -2.79
CA LYS A 358 -17.98 -17.41 -1.69
C LYS A 358 -17.65 -18.02 -0.33
N LYS A 359 -17.57 -19.35 -0.24
CA LYS A 359 -17.18 -20.06 1.00
C LYS A 359 -15.75 -19.71 1.38
N GLN A 360 -14.81 -19.76 0.43
CA GLN A 360 -13.41 -19.40 0.66
C GLN A 360 -13.25 -17.96 1.18
N LYS A 361 -13.90 -16.99 0.52
CA LYS A 361 -13.84 -15.59 0.93
C LYS A 361 -14.43 -15.37 2.34
N ALA A 362 -15.53 -16.05 2.66
CA ALA A 362 -16.12 -16.00 3.99
C ALA A 362 -15.20 -16.61 5.06
N ALA A 363 -14.52 -17.72 4.76
CA ALA A 363 -13.56 -18.35 5.67
C ALA A 363 -12.34 -17.46 5.94
N ILE A 364 -11.74 -16.88 4.89
CA ILE A 364 -10.61 -15.93 5.01
C ILE A 364 -11.01 -14.72 5.87
N ARG A 365 -12.21 -14.16 5.64
CA ARG A 365 -12.72 -13.02 6.41
C ARG A 365 -13.02 -13.38 7.87
N ALA A 366 -13.54 -14.57 8.14
CA ALA A 366 -13.77 -15.03 9.51
C ALA A 366 -12.43 -15.18 10.25
N PHE A 367 -11.46 -15.83 9.63
CA PHE A 367 -10.12 -16.01 10.17
C PHE A 367 -9.42 -14.68 10.43
N SER A 368 -9.46 -13.73 9.48
CA SER A 368 -8.84 -12.40 9.64
C SER A 368 -9.45 -11.59 10.79
N MET A 369 -10.71 -11.87 11.14
CA MET A 369 -11.41 -11.27 12.29
C MET A 369 -11.20 -12.03 13.61
N GLY A 370 -10.36 -13.07 13.63
CA GLY A 370 -10.15 -13.92 14.81
C GLY A 370 -11.37 -14.76 15.18
N LYS A 371 -12.27 -15.04 14.22
CA LYS A 371 -13.44 -15.91 14.40
C LYS A 371 -13.13 -17.30 13.83
N ALA A 372 -13.77 -18.32 14.40
CA ALA A 372 -13.70 -19.67 13.84
C ALA A 372 -14.23 -19.68 12.39
N PRO A 373 -13.57 -20.37 11.46
CA PRO A 373 -14.08 -20.54 10.10
C PRO A 373 -15.43 -21.29 10.13
N PRO A 374 -16.27 -21.15 9.09
CA PRO A 374 -17.49 -21.95 8.96
C PRO A 374 -17.18 -23.45 9.04
N ARG A 375 -18.06 -24.26 9.67
CA ARG A 375 -17.83 -25.70 9.93
C ARG A 375 -17.47 -26.52 8.68
N ASP A 376 -17.95 -26.11 7.51
CA ASP A 376 -17.68 -26.75 6.20
C ASP A 376 -16.84 -25.86 5.27
N GLY A 377 -16.16 -24.85 5.82
CA GLY A 377 -15.30 -23.93 5.09
C GLY A 377 -13.89 -24.52 4.96
N PRO A 378 -13.22 -24.35 3.80
CA PRO A 378 -11.82 -24.75 3.68
C PRO A 378 -10.98 -24.00 4.72
N ILE A 379 -10.03 -24.70 5.35
CA ILE A 379 -9.02 -24.08 6.20
C ILE A 379 -8.25 -23.11 5.30
N PRO A 380 -8.16 -21.81 5.65
CA PRO A 380 -7.42 -20.88 4.82
C PRO A 380 -5.94 -21.27 4.82
N MET A 381 -5.49 -21.85 3.72
CA MET A 381 -4.06 -22.06 3.42
C MET A 381 -3.47 -20.71 3.09
N PHE A 382 -2.68 -20.15 4.00
CA PHE A 382 -1.89 -18.96 3.72
C PHE A 382 -0.64 -19.40 2.97
N ALA A 383 -0.15 -18.58 2.03
CA ALA A 383 1.05 -18.89 1.25
C ALA A 383 2.32 -19.10 2.11
N SER A 384 2.26 -18.82 3.42
CA SER A 384 3.27 -19.27 4.39
C SER A 384 3.44 -20.80 4.43
N ASP A 385 2.41 -21.58 4.10
CA ASP A 385 2.48 -23.05 4.04
C ASP A 385 3.10 -23.57 2.72
N MET A 386 3.40 -22.69 1.77
CA MET A 386 4.15 -22.99 0.54
C MET A 386 5.54 -22.34 0.51
N MET A 387 5.89 -21.54 1.52
CA MET A 387 7.23 -20.95 1.71
C MET A 387 8.01 -21.64 2.84
N GLY A 388 7.79 -22.96 2.99
CA GLY A 388 8.69 -23.84 3.71
C GLY A 388 9.95 -24.12 2.90
N ALA A 389 10.77 -23.09 2.64
CA ALA A 389 12.20 -23.18 2.31
C ALA A 389 12.71 -21.80 1.89
N MET A 390 13.34 -21.07 2.81
CA MET A 390 14.68 -20.52 2.58
C MET A 390 15.34 -20.18 3.93
N PRO A 391 16.66 -20.34 4.04
CA PRO A 391 17.39 -20.44 5.30
C PRO A 391 17.71 -19.07 5.90
N LEU A 392 18.02 -19.14 7.21
CA LEU A 392 18.56 -18.12 8.12
C LEU A 392 19.09 -16.81 7.53
#